data_AF-A0A353XST1-F1
#
_entry.id   AF-A0A353XST1-F1
#
_cell.length_a   1.000
_cell.length_b   1.000
_cell.length_c   1.000
_cell.angle_alpha   90.00
_cell.angle_beta   90.00
_cell.angle_gamma   90.00
#
_symmetry.space_group_name_H-M   'P 1'
#
loop_
_entity.id
_entity.type
_entity.pdbx_description
1 polymer ?
#
loop_
_entity_poly.entity_id
_entity_poly.type
_entity_poly.pdbx_seq_one_letter_code
_entity_poly.pdbx_strand_id
1 'polypeptide(L)'
;MYGPLMIDVAGTELTEEDRLILSRQEVGGIILFARNVDTPEQVRRLCDDIHQLQPDILIGVDQEGGRVARLRNGFTPLPAMGKLGDL
;
A
#
# COMPACT_ATOMS: atom_id res chain seq x y z
N MET A 1 -9.36 14.24 12.25
CA MET A 1 -9.97 14.24 10.90
C MET A 1 -8.85 13.87 9.95
N TYR A 2 -9.03 12.86 9.09
CA TYR A 2 -7.99 12.49 8.14
C TYR A 2 -7.79 13.61 7.11
N GLY A 3 -6.55 13.81 6.67
CA GLY A 3 -6.25 14.68 5.54
C GLY A 3 -7.01 14.21 4.27
N PRO A 4 -7.42 15.11 3.39
CA PRO A 4 -8.24 14.75 2.23
C PRO A 4 -7.44 14.03 1.12
N LEU A 5 -6.10 14.05 1.18
CA LEU A 5 -5.25 13.56 0.10
C LEU A 5 -4.80 12.12 0.33
N MET A 6 -4.92 11.31 -0.71
CA MET A 6 -4.26 10.00 -0.82
C MET A 6 -3.14 10.10 -1.86
N ILE A 7 -1.94 9.68 -1.49
CA ILE A 7 -0.74 9.72 -2.36
C ILE A 7 -0.13 8.31 -2.52
N ASP A 8 0.95 8.20 -3.28
CA ASP A 8 1.78 7.00 -3.36
C ASP A 8 3.27 7.35 -3.16
N VAL A 9 4.13 6.33 -3.21
CA VAL A 9 5.59 6.49 -3.19
C VAL A 9 6.23 5.77 -4.37
N ALA A 10 7.47 6.12 -4.68
CA ALA A 10 8.15 5.65 -5.89
C ALA A 10 8.59 4.18 -5.80
N GLY A 11 9.01 3.71 -4.63
CA GLY A 11 9.67 2.40 -4.48
C GLY A 11 9.26 1.62 -3.23
N THR A 12 10.11 0.68 -2.83
CA THR A 12 9.89 -0.25 -1.71
C THR A 12 10.28 0.32 -0.35
N GLU A 13 10.84 1.53 -0.30
CA GLU A 13 11.31 2.20 0.90
C GLU A 13 10.98 3.70 0.80
N LEU A 14 10.82 4.35 1.96
CA LEU A 14 10.60 5.80 2.01
C LEU A 14 11.91 6.54 1.81
N THR A 15 11.91 7.49 0.89
CA THR A 15 12.96 8.52 0.79
C THR A 15 12.74 9.62 1.82
N GLU A 16 13.75 10.46 2.05
CA GLU A 16 13.59 11.65 2.91
C GLU A 16 12.50 12.61 2.41
N GLU A 17 12.30 12.70 1.08
CA GLU A 17 11.23 13.50 0.48
C GLU A 17 9.85 12.89 0.80
N ASP A 18 9.70 11.57 0.69
CA ASP A 18 8.46 10.88 1.06
C ASP A 18 8.14 11.12 2.54
N ARG A 19 9.14 11.05 3.42
CA ARG A 19 8.98 11.31 4.86
C ARG A 19 8.48 12.71 5.14
N LEU A 20 9.04 13.71 4.45
CA LEU A 20 8.60 15.10 4.57
C LEU A 20 7.15 15.29 4.14
N ILE A 21 6.77 14.71 2.99
CA ILE A 21 5.41 14.84 2.45
C ILE A 21 4.40 14.09 3.33
N LEU A 22 4.71 12.87 3.75
CA LEU A 22 3.83 12.05 4.60
C LEU A 22 3.55 12.65 5.97
N SER A 23 4.43 13.54 6.48
CA SER A 23 4.21 14.22 7.75
C SER A 23 3.18 15.38 7.70
N ARG A 24 2.69 15.73 6.51
CA ARG A 24 1.75 16.83 6.31
C ARG A 24 0.32 16.41 6.65
N GLN A 25 -0.40 17.25 7.39
CA GLN A 25 -1.77 16.96 7.86
C GLN A 25 -2.79 16.75 6.72
N GLU A 26 -2.52 17.29 5.53
CA GLU A 26 -3.38 17.11 4.36
C GLU A 26 -3.31 15.70 3.77
N VAL A 27 -2.23 14.96 4.03
CA VAL A 27 -2.07 13.58 3.58
C VAL A 27 -2.78 12.68 4.57
N GLY A 28 -3.95 12.14 4.22
CA GLY A 28 -4.70 11.21 5.08
C GLY A 28 -4.53 9.75 4.69
N GLY A 29 -3.95 9.48 3.52
CA GLY A 29 -3.75 8.12 3.05
C GLY A 29 -2.58 7.94 2.11
N ILE A 30 -2.13 6.70 2.00
CA ILE A 30 -1.15 6.24 1.03
C ILE A 30 -1.67 4.97 0.37
N ILE A 31 -1.51 4.84 -0.94
CA ILE A 31 -1.85 3.63 -1.70
C ILE A 31 -0.59 2.92 -2.20
N LEU A 32 -0.50 1.61 -1.98
CA LEU A 32 0.59 0.78 -2.45
C LEU A 32 0.27 0.17 -3.82
N PHE A 33 1.23 0.27 -4.74
CA PHE A 33 1.23 -0.37 -6.05
C PHE A 33 2.22 -1.53 -6.10
N ALA A 34 2.20 -2.28 -7.20
CA ALA A 34 3.12 -3.40 -7.42
C ALA A 34 4.61 -3.00 -7.30
N ARG A 35 4.98 -1.77 -7.65
CA ARG A 35 6.36 -1.27 -7.51
C ARG A 35 6.82 -1.04 -6.06
N ASN A 36 5.88 -1.04 -5.11
CA ASN A 36 6.16 -0.85 -3.68
C ASN A 36 6.26 -2.19 -2.92
N VAL A 37 6.10 -3.31 -3.63
CA VAL A 37 5.95 -4.65 -3.06
C VAL A 37 7.05 -5.57 -3.59
N ASP A 38 7.88 -6.06 -2.68
CA ASP A 38 8.89 -7.08 -2.95
C ASP A 38 8.57 -8.39 -2.18
N THR A 39 8.69 -8.35 -0.85
CA THR A 39 8.34 -9.48 0.05
C THR A 39 7.36 -9.06 1.14
N PRO A 40 6.62 -10.00 1.77
CA PRO A 40 5.76 -9.69 2.91
C PRO A 40 6.46 -8.93 4.05
N GLU A 41 7.70 -9.31 4.37
CA GLU A 41 8.50 -8.67 5.40
C GLU A 41 8.91 -7.25 5.01
N GLN A 42 9.25 -7.01 3.73
CA GLN A 42 9.53 -5.67 3.23
C GLN A 42 8.28 -4.79 3.29
N VAL A 43 7.12 -5.28 2.85
CA VAL A 43 5.86 -4.52 2.92
C VAL A 43 5.49 -4.20 4.36
N ARG A 44 5.69 -5.14 5.29
CA ARG A 44 5.50 -4.87 6.72
C ARG A 44 6.38 -3.72 7.20
N ARG A 45 7.67 -3.72 6.88
CA ARG A 45 8.60 -2.65 7.25
C ARG A 45 8.17 -1.30 6.66
N LEU A 46 7.79 -1.28 5.39
CA LEU A 46 7.30 -0.05 4.74
C LEU A 46 6.07 0.51 5.46
N CYS A 47 5.09 -0.35 5.80
CA CYS A 47 3.92 0.06 6.58
C CYS A 47 4.29 0.56 7.99
N ASP A 48 5.30 -0.01 8.62
CA ASP A 48 5.77 0.41 9.95
C ASP A 48 6.40 1.79 9.91
N ASP A 49 7.27 2.02 8.92
CA ASP A 49 7.90 3.31 8.68
C ASP A 49 6.87 4.41 8.41
N ILE A 50 5.81 4.10 7.64
CA ILE A 50 4.70 5.01 7.36
C ILE A 50 3.93 5.35 8.66
N HIS A 51 3.53 4.35 9.45
CA HIS A 51 2.78 4.59 10.68
C HIS A 51 3.62 5.26 11.79
N GLN A 52 4.95 5.09 11.79
CA GLN A 52 5.82 5.82 12.71
C GLN A 52 5.79 7.33 12.46
N LEU A 53 5.63 7.76 11.20
CA LEU A 53 5.52 9.16 10.82
C LEU A 53 4.11 9.70 11.04
N GLN A 54 3.10 8.91 10.66
CA GLN A 54 1.71 9.28 10.78
C GLN A 54 0.86 8.09 11.27
N PRO A 55 0.68 7.93 12.59
CA PRO A 55 0.02 6.75 13.18
C PRO A 55 -1.39 6.47 12.68
N ASP A 56 -2.11 7.52 12.29
CA ASP A 56 -3.51 7.44 11.86
C ASP A 56 -3.66 7.35 10.32
N ILE A 57 -2.59 7.31 9.53
CA ILE A 57 -2.71 7.30 8.06
C ILE A 57 -3.40 6.01 7.55
N LEU A 58 -4.27 6.14 6.56
CA LEU A 58 -4.84 4.98 5.88
C LEU A 58 -3.86 4.41 4.85
N ILE A 59 -3.48 3.14 4.99
CA ILE A 59 -2.70 2.42 3.98
C ILE A 59 -3.63 1.54 3.14
N GLY A 60 -3.76 1.87 1.85
CA GLY A 60 -4.56 1.13 0.88
C GLY A 60 -3.71 0.27 -0.05
N VAL A 61 -4.29 -0.83 -0.55
CA VAL A 61 -3.73 -1.63 -1.65
C VAL A 61 -4.86 -2.29 -2.42
N ASP A 62 -4.68 -2.40 -3.72
CA ASP A 62 -5.66 -3.02 -4.61
C ASP A 62 -5.41 -4.55 -4.73
N GLN A 63 -6.17 -5.35 -3.98
CA GLN A 63 -5.90 -6.78 -3.79
C GLN A 63 -7.01 -7.70 -4.33
N GLU A 64 -7.80 -7.26 -5.32
CA GLU A 64 -9.00 -7.93 -5.85
C GLU A 64 -8.79 -9.30 -6.54
N GLY A 65 -7.61 -9.91 -6.40
CA GLY A 65 -7.24 -11.15 -7.09
C GLY A 65 -6.98 -10.97 -8.58
N GLY A 66 -6.72 -12.09 -9.27
CA GLY A 66 -6.54 -12.10 -10.72
C GLY A 66 -5.48 -11.11 -11.23
N ARG A 67 -5.82 -10.31 -12.25
CA ARG A 67 -4.94 -9.29 -12.85
C ARG A 67 -4.72 -8.06 -11.97
N VAL A 68 -5.58 -7.85 -10.98
CA VAL A 68 -5.65 -6.63 -10.19
C VAL A 68 -4.74 -6.72 -8.96
N ALA A 69 -4.63 -7.89 -8.33
CA ALA A 69 -3.80 -8.10 -7.15
C ALA A 69 -2.37 -7.54 -7.28
N ARG A 70 -1.95 -6.73 -6.29
CA ARG A 70 -0.58 -6.21 -6.16
C ARG A 70 0.31 -7.11 -5.29
N LEU A 71 -0.23 -7.67 -4.21
CA LEU A 71 0.48 -8.58 -3.32
C LEU A 71 0.44 -10.00 -3.91
N ARG A 72 1.55 -10.43 -4.53
CA ARG A 72 1.64 -11.71 -5.26
C ARG A 72 2.66 -12.66 -4.67
N ASN A 73 3.93 -12.28 -4.67
CA ASN A 73 5.02 -13.15 -4.26
C ASN A 73 5.05 -13.27 -2.73
N GLY A 74 4.94 -14.49 -2.21
CA GLY A 74 4.86 -14.74 -0.77
C GLY A 74 3.49 -14.44 -0.14
N PHE A 75 2.48 -14.10 -0.94
CA PHE A 75 1.10 -13.88 -0.49
C PHE A 75 0.16 -14.97 -1.02
N THR A 76 -0.99 -15.12 -0.38
CA THR A 76 -2.02 -16.04 -0.85
C THR A 76 -2.52 -15.63 -2.24
N PRO A 77 -2.47 -16.52 -3.24
CA PRO A 77 -3.01 -16.21 -4.56
C PRO A 77 -4.54 -16.19 -4.50
N LEU A 78 -5.12 -15.04 -4.83
CA LEU A 78 -6.58 -14.88 -4.91
C LEU A 78 -7.06 -15.05 -6.37
N PRO A 79 -8.12 -15.85 -6.61
CA PRO A 79 -8.68 -16.01 -7.95
C PRO A 79 -9.31 -14.70 -8.44
N ALA A 80 -9.41 -14.53 -9.76
CA ALA A 80 -10.19 -13.43 -10.33
C ALA A 80 -11.68 -13.63 -9.97
N MET A 81 -12.40 -12.55 -9.65
CA MET A 81 -13.82 -12.63 -9.28
C MET A 81 -14.70 -13.28 -10.33
N GLY A 82 -14.39 -13.10 -11.63
CA GLY A 82 -15.11 -13.78 -12.71
C GLY A 82 -15.09 -15.31 -12.58
N LYS A 83 -13.97 -15.90 -12.14
CA LYS A 83 -13.86 -17.34 -11.91
C LYS A 83 -14.77 -17.83 -10.77
N LEU A 84 -15.04 -16.98 -9.77
CA LEU A 84 -15.96 -17.32 -8.69
C LEU A 84 -17.42 -17.19 -9.12
N GLY A 85 -17.72 -16.31 -10.07
CA GLY A 85 -19.07 -16.16 -10.64
C GLY A 85 -19.50 -17.33 -11.53
N ASP A 86 -18.54 -18.13 -12.03
CA ASP A 86 -18.79 -19.32 -12.85
C ASP A 86 -19.03 -20.60 -12.01
N LEU A 87 -18.90 -20.52 -10.67
CA LEU A 87 -19.13 -21.65 -9.74
C LEU A 87 -20.61 -21.83 -9.41
#